data_AF-A0A2H6N295-F1
#
_entry.id   AF-A0A2H6N295-F1
#
_cell.length_a   1.000
_cell.length_b   1.000
_cell.length_c   1.000
_cell.angle_alpha   90.00
_cell.angle_beta   90.00
_cell.angle_gamma   90.00
#
_symmetry.space_group_name_H-M   'P 1'
#
loop_
_entity.id
_entity.type
_entity.pdbx_description
1 polymer ?
#
loop_
_entity_poly.entity_id
_entity_poly.type
_entity_poly.pdbx_seq_one_letter_code
_entity_poly.pdbx_strand_id
1 'polypeptide(L)'
;ILSWGHLFVLMGLVLVAFFLVPAAIFSSLEESWSFLDAFYFCFISLCTIGLGDYVPGEQPGQHLRPLYKVSITVYLLLGLMAMLLILQTFHKLADLHGLSDLVFLPPEQPPEEHQSILGEPSPPSEPRQREQLPAHPRPGGPSHYSSINRS
;
A
#
# COMPACT_ATOMS: atom_id res chain seq x y z
N ILE A 1 -4.07 6.63 22.64
CA ILE A 1 -4.21 5.35 23.37
C ILE A 1 -5.65 4.82 23.27
N LEU A 2 -6.62 5.33 24.04
CA LEU A 2 -7.97 4.74 24.17
C LEU A 2 -8.67 4.42 22.83
N SER A 3 -8.65 5.35 21.86
CA SER A 3 -9.28 5.17 20.55
C SER A 3 -8.68 4.05 19.69
N TRP A 4 -7.38 3.77 19.85
CA TRP A 4 -6.69 2.70 19.12
C TRP A 4 -7.09 1.33 19.66
N GLY A 5 -7.13 1.18 20.99
CA GLY A 5 -7.67 -0.03 21.63
C GLY A 5 -9.12 -0.30 21.21
N HIS A 6 -9.95 0.74 21.13
CA HIS A 6 -11.33 0.62 20.65
C HIS A 6 -11.41 0.14 19.19
N LEU A 7 -10.54 0.63 18.30
CA LEU A 7 -10.47 0.17 16.91
C LEU A 7 -10.11 -1.32 16.82
N PHE A 8 -9.08 -1.77 17.57
CA PHE A 8 -8.68 -3.18 17.59
C PHE A 8 -9.77 -4.09 18.19
N VAL A 9 -10.45 -3.65 19.26
CA VAL A 9 -11.56 -4.41 19.87
C VAL A 9 -12.75 -4.50 18.91
N LEU A 10 -13.13 -3.42 18.22
CA LEU A 10 -14.17 -3.48 17.19
C LEU A 10 -13.78 -4.39 16.02
N MET A 11 -12.53 -4.31 15.54
CA MET A 11 -12.06 -5.14 14.42
C MET A 11 -12.04 -6.64 14.80
N GLY A 12 -11.60 -6.97 16.02
CA GLY A 12 -11.70 -8.33 16.57
C GLY A 12 -13.14 -8.80 16.75
N LEU A 13 -14.04 -7.94 17.25
CA LEU A 13 -15.46 -8.26 17.39
C LEU A 13 -16.14 -8.52 16.03
N VAL A 14 -15.84 -7.70 15.02
CA VAL A 14 -16.35 -7.88 13.65
C VAL A 14 -15.83 -9.17 13.02
N LEU A 15 -14.53 -9.49 13.17
CA LEU A 15 -13.98 -10.79 12.76
C LEU A 15 -14.74 -11.95 13.41
N VAL A 16 -14.81 -11.96 14.74
CA VAL A 16 -15.47 -13.04 15.49
C VAL A 16 -16.95 -13.17 15.10
N ALA A 17 -17.66 -12.06 14.85
CA ALA A 17 -19.03 -12.11 14.34
C ALA A 17 -19.12 -12.72 12.93
N PHE A 18 -18.25 -12.32 11.99
CA PHE A 18 -18.23 -12.82 10.60
C PHE A 18 -17.80 -14.30 10.46
N PHE A 19 -17.15 -14.88 11.48
CA PHE A 19 -16.88 -16.32 11.56
C PHE A 19 -17.95 -17.07 12.36
N LEU A 20 -18.20 -16.69 13.62
CA LEU A 20 -19.04 -17.51 14.52
C LEU A 20 -20.53 -17.46 14.19
N VAL A 21 -21.07 -16.31 13.73
CA VAL A 21 -22.50 -16.21 13.40
C VAL A 21 -22.83 -17.04 12.14
N PRO A 22 -22.08 -16.94 11.03
CA PRO A 22 -22.27 -17.84 9.89
C PRO A 22 -21.99 -19.30 10.22
N ALA A 23 -20.97 -19.63 11.02
CA ALA A 23 -20.71 -21.01 11.45
C ALA A 23 -21.89 -21.63 12.22
N ALA A 24 -22.49 -20.88 13.15
CA ALA A 24 -23.69 -21.32 13.86
C ALA A 24 -24.89 -21.51 12.92
N ILE A 25 -25.05 -20.63 11.92
CA ILE A 25 -26.10 -20.76 10.89
C ILE A 25 -25.86 -21.99 10.02
N PHE A 26 -24.66 -22.20 9.48
CA PHE A 26 -24.35 -23.33 8.61
C PHE A 26 -24.47 -24.68 9.34
N SER A 27 -23.99 -24.79 10.59
CA SER A 27 -24.20 -25.99 11.42
C SER A 27 -25.68 -26.23 11.81
N SER A 28 -26.55 -25.23 11.64
CA SER A 28 -28.00 -25.38 11.82
C SER A 28 -28.77 -25.64 10.50
N LEU A 29 -28.12 -25.46 9.34
CA LEU A 29 -28.70 -25.66 8.00
C LEU A 29 -28.24 -26.97 7.35
N GLU A 30 -27.01 -27.40 7.63
CA GLU A 30 -26.44 -28.67 7.18
C GLU A 30 -26.39 -29.65 8.37
N GLU A 31 -27.43 -30.49 8.52
CA GLU A 31 -27.55 -31.47 9.63
C GLU A 31 -26.36 -32.44 9.76
N SER A 32 -25.56 -32.57 8.70
CA SER A 32 -24.37 -33.41 8.62
C SER A 32 -23.08 -32.71 9.09
N TRP A 33 -23.11 -31.41 9.39
CA TRP A 33 -21.93 -30.61 9.76
C TRP A 33 -21.93 -30.28 11.25
N SER A 34 -20.82 -30.56 11.94
CA SER A 34 -20.60 -30.01 13.28
C SER A 34 -20.31 -28.51 13.23
N PHE A 35 -20.39 -27.85 14.38
CA PHE A 35 -20.01 -26.45 14.51
C PHE A 35 -18.55 -26.18 14.09
N LEU A 36 -17.65 -27.15 14.29
CA LEU A 36 -16.26 -27.04 13.84
C LEU A 36 -16.12 -27.15 12.32
N ASP A 37 -16.90 -28.02 11.67
CA ASP A 37 -16.90 -28.15 10.20
C ASP A 37 -17.45 -26.87 9.54
N ALA A 38 -18.52 -26.33 10.10
CA ALA A 38 -19.10 -25.06 9.66
C ALA A 38 -18.15 -23.86 9.88
N PHE A 39 -17.45 -23.82 11.03
CA PHE A 39 -16.42 -22.81 11.29
C PHE A 39 -15.22 -22.96 10.35
N TYR A 40 -14.78 -24.19 10.10
CA TYR A 40 -13.71 -24.52 9.16
C TYR A 40 -14.07 -24.09 7.73
N PHE A 41 -15.29 -24.37 7.26
CA PHE A 41 -15.81 -23.88 5.98
C PHE A 41 -15.72 -22.35 5.88
N CYS A 42 -16.20 -21.62 6.90
CA CYS A 42 -16.08 -20.17 6.96
C CYS A 42 -14.61 -19.70 6.93
N PHE A 43 -13.72 -20.36 7.68
CA PHE A 43 -12.29 -20.06 7.71
C PHE A 43 -11.62 -20.25 6.34
N ILE A 44 -11.69 -21.46 5.75
CA ILE A 44 -11.03 -21.75 4.48
C ILE A 44 -11.57 -20.90 3.33
N SER A 45 -12.85 -20.52 3.38
CA SER A 45 -13.48 -19.72 2.32
C SER A 45 -13.14 -18.24 2.44
N LEU A 46 -13.23 -17.65 3.64
CA LEU A 46 -12.91 -16.23 3.85
C LEU A 46 -11.40 -15.94 3.81
N CYS A 47 -10.55 -16.93 4.11
CA CYS A 47 -9.10 -16.85 3.88
C CYS A 47 -8.69 -17.24 2.44
N THR A 48 -9.64 -17.47 1.52
CA THR A 48 -9.41 -17.83 0.10
C THR A 48 -8.59 -19.11 -0.13
N ILE A 49 -8.52 -20.00 0.86
CA ILE A 49 -7.88 -21.32 0.75
C ILE A 49 -8.74 -22.26 -0.11
N GLY A 50 -10.07 -22.21 0.08
CA GLY A 50 -11.05 -22.72 -0.90
C GLY A 50 -10.97 -24.21 -1.23
N LEU A 51 -10.65 -25.08 -0.25
CA LEU A 51 -10.41 -26.51 -0.48
C LEU A 51 -11.58 -27.27 -1.11
N GLY A 52 -12.83 -26.83 -0.88
CA GLY A 52 -14.03 -27.40 -1.52
C GLY A 52 -14.46 -28.77 -0.99
N ASP A 53 -13.89 -29.21 0.12
CA ASP A 53 -14.28 -30.39 0.89
C ASP A 53 -15.64 -30.22 1.59
N TYR A 54 -15.93 -29.02 2.11
CA TYR A 54 -17.24 -28.63 2.63
C TYR A 54 -17.87 -27.56 1.74
N VAL A 55 -19.02 -27.88 1.13
CA VAL A 55 -19.81 -26.96 0.29
C VAL A 55 -21.27 -27.02 0.73
N PRO A 56 -21.89 -25.90 1.18
CA PRO A 56 -23.28 -25.92 1.61
C PRO A 56 -24.25 -25.97 0.41
N GLY A 57 -25.41 -26.59 0.60
CA GLY A 57 -26.43 -26.73 -0.44
C GLY A 57 -26.09 -27.76 -1.51
N GLU A 58 -25.28 -28.77 -1.18
CA GLU A 58 -25.07 -29.96 -2.03
C GLU A 58 -26.19 -30.99 -1.90
N GLN A 59 -26.86 -31.04 -0.75
CA GLN A 59 -27.86 -32.06 -0.42
C GLN A 59 -29.07 -32.08 -1.40
N PRO A 60 -29.49 -33.26 -1.90
CA PRO A 60 -30.67 -33.37 -2.76
C PRO A 60 -31.96 -33.19 -1.97
N GLY A 61 -32.95 -32.50 -2.57
CA GLY A 61 -34.30 -32.32 -2.01
C GLY A 61 -34.63 -30.89 -1.54
N GLN A 62 -33.64 -30.00 -1.40
CA GLN A 62 -33.88 -28.61 -0.98
C GLN A 62 -34.58 -27.77 -2.08
N HIS A 63 -35.87 -27.47 -1.93
CA HIS A 63 -36.63 -26.63 -2.88
C HIS A 63 -36.06 -25.19 -3.02
N LEU A 64 -35.35 -24.69 -2.01
CA LEU A 64 -34.76 -23.34 -1.97
C LEU A 64 -33.27 -23.29 -2.38
N ARG A 65 -32.71 -24.40 -2.89
CA ARG A 65 -31.29 -24.54 -3.28
C ARG A 65 -30.69 -23.36 -4.10
N PRO A 66 -31.36 -22.78 -5.12
CA PRO A 66 -30.77 -21.66 -5.87
C PRO A 66 -30.63 -20.38 -5.03
N LEU A 67 -31.62 -20.07 -4.19
CA LEU A 67 -31.57 -18.90 -3.29
C LEU A 67 -30.48 -19.07 -2.23
N TYR A 68 -30.29 -20.30 -1.73
CA TYR A 68 -29.21 -20.63 -0.79
C TYR A 68 -27.82 -20.48 -1.42
N LYS A 69 -27.58 -21.02 -2.64
CA LYS A 69 -26.30 -20.79 -3.33
C LYS A 69 -26.04 -19.32 -3.65
N VAL A 70 -27.08 -18.51 -3.93
CA VAL A 70 -26.94 -17.05 -4.07
C VAL A 70 -26.58 -16.39 -2.74
N SER A 71 -27.24 -16.72 -1.62
CA SER A 71 -26.92 -16.10 -0.32
C SER A 71 -25.52 -16.48 0.19
N ILE A 72 -25.08 -17.74 -0.03
CA ILE A 72 -23.70 -18.17 0.23
C ILE A 72 -22.72 -17.33 -0.60
N THR A 73 -22.98 -17.14 -1.89
CA THR A 73 -22.10 -16.35 -2.78
C THR A 73 -22.00 -14.90 -2.32
N VAL A 74 -23.11 -14.28 -1.93
CA VAL A 74 -23.13 -12.91 -1.38
C VAL A 74 -22.40 -12.83 -0.04
N TYR A 75 -22.56 -13.81 0.85
CA TYR A 75 -21.81 -13.90 2.11
C TYR A 75 -20.30 -13.99 1.86
N LEU A 76 -19.86 -14.88 0.97
CA LEU A 76 -18.43 -15.05 0.66
C LEU A 76 -17.83 -13.79 0.04
N LEU A 77 -18.53 -13.12 -0.88
CA LEU A 77 -18.07 -11.85 -1.45
C LEU A 77 -17.98 -10.74 -0.38
N LEU A 78 -19.00 -10.57 0.46
CA LEU A 78 -19.02 -9.53 1.48
C LEU A 78 -17.97 -9.80 2.59
N GLY A 79 -17.86 -11.05 3.04
CA GLY A 79 -16.89 -11.48 4.02
C GLY A 79 -15.45 -11.38 3.51
N LEU A 80 -15.21 -11.73 2.24
CA LEU A 80 -13.90 -11.54 1.60
C LEU A 80 -13.52 -10.06 1.54
N MET A 81 -14.45 -9.18 1.13
CA MET A 81 -14.20 -7.73 1.13
C MET A 81 -13.90 -7.22 2.55
N ALA A 82 -14.58 -7.72 3.59
CA ALA A 82 -14.27 -7.40 4.97
C ALA A 82 -12.86 -7.89 5.39
N MET A 83 -12.51 -9.14 5.10
CA MET A 83 -11.18 -9.71 5.38
C MET A 83 -10.06 -8.94 4.67
N LEU A 84 -10.27 -8.54 3.41
CA LEU A 84 -9.31 -7.74 2.65
C LEU A 84 -9.15 -6.33 3.23
N LEU A 85 -10.24 -5.66 3.63
CA LEU A 85 -10.16 -4.35 4.31
C LEU A 85 -9.44 -4.44 5.66
N ILE A 86 -9.68 -5.52 6.41
CA ILE A 86 -9.00 -5.80 7.68
C ILE A 86 -7.50 -6.05 7.44
N LEU A 87 -7.14 -6.87 6.44
CA LEU A 87 -5.74 -7.13 6.07
C LEU A 87 -5.03 -5.86 5.59
N GLN A 88 -5.67 -5.04 4.74
CA GLN A 88 -5.16 -3.72 4.32
C GLN A 88 -4.92 -2.80 5.54
N THR A 89 -5.84 -2.80 6.50
CA THR A 89 -5.70 -2.04 7.75
C THR A 89 -4.52 -2.55 8.58
N PHE A 90 -4.36 -3.86 8.75
CA PHE A 90 -3.20 -4.45 9.44
C PHE A 90 -1.87 -4.17 8.74
N HIS A 91 -1.81 -4.26 7.40
CA HIS A 91 -0.63 -3.89 6.63
C HIS A 91 -0.24 -2.43 6.86
N LYS A 92 -1.21 -1.50 6.80
CA LYS A 92 -0.94 -0.08 7.07
C LYS A 92 -0.54 0.18 8.53
N LEU A 93 -1.07 -0.56 9.49
CA LEU A 93 -0.67 -0.47 10.90
C LEU A 93 0.75 -1.02 11.14
N ALA A 94 1.15 -2.09 10.44
CA ALA A 94 2.50 -2.65 10.53
C ALA A 94 3.55 -1.71 9.90
N ASP A 95 3.21 -1.12 8.75
CA ASP A 95 4.00 -0.12 8.03
C ASP A 95 4.22 1.14 8.89
N LEU A 96 3.15 1.66 9.49
CA LEU A 96 3.20 2.80 10.43
C LEU A 96 3.93 2.50 11.76
N HIS A 97 4.20 1.23 12.08
CA HIS A 97 5.01 0.82 13.23
C HIS A 97 6.47 0.52 12.87
N GLY A 98 6.91 0.81 11.65
CA GLY A 98 8.32 0.78 11.26
C GLY A 98 8.95 -0.61 11.12
N LEU A 99 8.15 -1.69 11.18
CA LEU A 99 8.67 -3.05 10.99
C LEU A 99 9.17 -3.30 9.56
N SER A 100 8.65 -2.57 8.57
CA SER A 100 9.18 -2.52 7.19
C SER A 100 10.69 -2.16 7.19
N ASP A 101 11.08 -1.18 8.01
CA ASP A 101 12.41 -0.55 8.06
C ASP A 101 13.46 -1.40 8.80
N LEU A 102 13.02 -2.43 9.54
CA LEU A 102 13.90 -3.42 10.19
C LEU A 102 13.98 -4.76 9.43
N VAL A 103 13.02 -5.04 8.55
CA VAL A 103 12.97 -6.27 7.74
C VAL A 103 13.59 -6.07 6.35
N PHE A 104 13.52 -4.85 5.80
CA PHE A 104 13.98 -4.55 4.45
C PHE A 104 15.14 -3.54 4.45
N LEU A 105 16.35 -4.01 4.79
CA LEU A 105 17.60 -3.26 4.60
C LEU A 105 18.27 -3.62 3.25
N PRO A 106 18.01 -2.90 2.14
CA PRO A 106 19.03 -2.70 1.12
C PRO A 106 20.05 -1.69 1.66
N PRO A 107 21.36 -2.01 1.70
CA PRO A 107 22.38 -1.04 2.10
C PRO A 107 22.59 0.03 1.01
N GLU A 108 23.19 1.15 1.42
CA GLU A 108 23.69 2.25 0.57
C GLU A 108 22.64 3.03 -0.25
N GLN A 109 22.20 4.18 0.28
CA GLN A 109 22.00 5.34 -0.59
C GLN A 109 23.38 5.94 -0.88
N PRO A 110 23.86 5.98 -2.13
CA PRO A 110 25.05 6.76 -2.46
C PRO A 110 24.75 8.25 -2.19
N PRO A 111 25.68 9.01 -1.57
CA PRO A 111 25.39 10.36 -1.12
C PRO A 111 25.14 11.31 -2.30
N GLU A 112 24.07 12.08 -2.25
CA GLU A 112 23.89 13.22 -3.16
C GLU A 112 24.90 14.32 -2.78
N GLU A 113 25.93 14.49 -3.60
CA GLU A 113 26.99 15.49 -3.41
C GLU A 113 26.51 16.91 -3.78
N HIS A 114 25.44 17.37 -3.11
CA HIS A 114 24.92 18.72 -3.28
C HIS A 114 25.73 19.76 -2.47
N GLN A 115 27.03 19.86 -2.78
CA GLN A 115 27.99 20.74 -2.08
C GLN A 115 27.86 22.20 -2.54
N SER A 116 26.70 22.83 -2.25
CA SER A 116 26.35 24.19 -2.70
C SER A 116 26.55 25.29 -1.64
N ILE A 117 27.50 25.13 -0.70
CA ILE A 117 27.79 26.12 0.36
C ILE A 117 29.28 26.47 0.42
N LEU A 118 29.74 27.39 -0.44
CA LEU A 118 30.74 28.40 -0.06
C LEU A 118 30.70 29.63 -0.98
N GLY A 119 30.17 30.74 -0.46
CA GLY A 119 30.51 32.09 -0.92
C GLY A 119 29.76 32.65 -2.14
N GLU A 120 28.67 33.38 -1.88
CA GLU A 120 28.36 34.60 -2.65
C GLU A 120 27.65 35.63 -1.75
N PRO A 121 28.33 36.73 -1.37
CA PRO A 121 27.66 37.88 -0.77
C PRO A 121 28.16 39.23 -1.33
N SER A 122 27.46 39.73 -2.36
CA SER A 122 27.23 41.16 -2.68
C SER A 122 28.39 42.07 -3.20
N PRO A 123 28.16 42.84 -4.28
CA PRO A 123 29.00 43.97 -4.73
C PRO A 123 28.48 45.33 -4.15
N PRO A 124 29.09 46.50 -4.44
CA PRO A 124 30.39 46.82 -5.07
C PRO A 124 31.28 47.83 -4.27
N SER A 125 32.57 47.99 -4.63
CA SER A 125 33.27 49.30 -4.52
C SER A 125 34.61 49.38 -5.27
N GLU A 126 34.77 50.40 -6.12
CA GLU A 126 36.05 50.98 -6.57
C GLU A 126 36.41 52.20 -5.67
N PRO A 127 37.62 52.85 -5.70
CA PRO A 127 38.69 52.81 -6.72
C PRO A 127 40.16 52.77 -6.17
N ARG A 128 41.13 53.06 -7.07
CA ARG A 128 42.55 53.52 -6.86
C ARG A 128 43.70 52.50 -6.74
N GLN A 129 44.21 52.11 -7.91
CA GLN A 129 45.49 52.59 -8.48
C GLN A 129 46.78 52.53 -7.63
N ARG A 130 47.69 51.60 -7.98
CA ARG A 130 49.17 51.79 -8.02
C ARG A 130 49.84 50.67 -8.84
N GLU A 131 50.81 51.07 -9.69
CA GLU A 131 52.00 50.32 -10.18
C GLU A 131 51.87 48.90 -10.81
N GLN A 132 52.57 48.50 -11.89
CA GLN A 132 53.30 49.23 -12.95
C GLN A 132 53.62 48.30 -14.16
N LEU A 133 53.20 48.71 -15.37
CA LEU A 133 53.75 48.49 -16.75
C LEU A 133 54.67 47.27 -17.07
N PRO A 134 54.56 46.56 -18.24
CA PRO A 134 53.62 46.68 -19.39
C PRO A 134 52.66 45.46 -19.43
N ALA A 135 52.50 44.51 -20.38
CA ALA A 135 52.89 44.23 -21.79
C ALA A 135 52.01 43.05 -22.30
N HIS A 136 51.82 42.71 -23.58
CA HIS A 136 51.96 43.40 -24.89
C HIS A 136 51.06 42.62 -25.91
N PRO A 137 50.35 43.25 -26.88
CA PRO A 137 49.20 42.60 -27.54
C PRO A 137 49.45 42.05 -28.95
N ARG A 138 48.56 41.14 -29.40
CA ARG A 138 47.98 41.17 -30.77
C ARG A 138 46.54 40.61 -30.81
N PRO A 139 45.60 41.26 -31.54
CA PRO A 139 44.28 40.72 -31.85
C PRO A 139 44.20 40.15 -33.28
N GLY A 140 43.10 39.48 -33.63
CA GLY A 140 42.67 39.30 -35.03
C GLY A 140 41.94 37.98 -35.32
N GLY A 141 40.67 38.07 -35.74
CA GLY A 141 39.87 36.93 -36.18
C GLY A 141 38.36 37.21 -36.20
N PRO A 142 37.80 37.81 -37.26
CA PRO A 142 36.37 38.15 -37.32
C PRO A 142 35.49 36.93 -37.65
N SER A 143 34.45 36.71 -36.86
CA SER A 143 33.41 35.71 -37.18
C SER A 143 32.64 36.12 -38.43
N HIS A 144 32.39 35.16 -39.32
CA HIS A 144 31.79 35.40 -40.63
C HIS A 144 30.54 34.53 -40.85
N TYR A 145 29.45 35.18 -41.25
CA TYR A 145 28.19 34.61 -41.76
C TYR A 145 27.37 33.70 -40.82
N SER A 146 26.19 34.20 -40.45
CA SER A 146 24.95 33.44 -40.69
C SER A 146 23.84 34.40 -41.12
N SER A 147 23.34 34.20 -42.34
CA SER A 147 22.23 34.98 -42.92
C SER A 147 20.91 34.28 -42.63
N ILE A 148 20.06 34.87 -41.77
CA ILE A 148 18.67 34.40 -41.60
C ILE A 148 17.72 35.51 -42.01
N ASN A 149 17.14 35.31 -43.19
CA ASN A 149 16.01 36.06 -43.73
C ASN A 149 14.78 35.91 -42.82
N ARG A 150 14.02 37.00 -42.62
CA ARG A 150 12.61 36.92 -42.24
C ARG A 150 11.84 38.07 -42.89
N SER A 151 10.99 37.70 -43.85
CA SER A 151 9.85 38.45 -44.36
C SER A 151 8.75 38.59 -43.30
#